data_AF-A0A2D7UGS8-F1
#
_entry.id   AF-A0A2D7UGS8-F1
#
_cell.length_a   1.000
_cell.length_b   1.000
_cell.length_c   1.000
_cell.angle_alpha   90.00
_cell.angle_beta   90.00
_cell.angle_gamma   90.00
#
_symmetry.space_group_name_H-M   'P 1'
#
loop_
_entity.id
_entity.type
_entity.pdbx_description
1 polymer ?
#
loop_
_entity_poly.entity_id
_entity_poly.type
_entity_poly.pdbx_seq_one_letter_code
_entity_poly.pdbx_strand_id
1 'polypeptide(L)'
;DMLGAKLIASTDVSHCIPRRNWTTGTTYDKYEHNISSSNTANSGATNLFDSTFVVMNSSYAVYKVIDNDGNTASTVEPTSTSNSIFTTSDNYKWKYMYSLTSAETLNFMSTDFIHVSTDSTVSAAAVDGALDTIEVIAGGSSFNTSSGSTISAIPIRGDGSSGVASVTISSGAITAASVTTAGTGYTFAYIRDADIIAATNAGGAGSGSNLNVIIPPKGGHGANAIKELGGFYVMMNKSLVGIEGTSDIGVANDFRRIGLVRNPTNFGTTTVASADTRRQLFATVFSSVSGTFTADEEINQASTGAVGKVVEYDSTNKILYFYQTRFPDCGTDSDGNLTAFSGANAITGQSSSASATPNTSNSTTTNGVVFSSGYSNPELAFDSGDIIYVEERSPITRASDQTENIKLIIEF
;
A
#
# COMPACT_ATOMS: atom_id res chain seq x y z
N ASP A 1 24.23 -4.52 13.22
CA ASP A 1 24.33 -4.67 11.76
C ASP A 1 23.06 -5.37 11.21
N MET A 2 22.93 -5.64 9.91
CA MET A 2 21.88 -6.51 9.39
C MET A 2 22.10 -7.94 9.90
N LEU A 3 21.11 -8.54 10.57
CA LEU A 3 21.23 -9.88 11.16
C LEU A 3 20.78 -10.98 10.18
N GLY A 4 19.77 -10.67 9.38
CA GLY A 4 19.25 -11.52 8.34
C GLY A 4 18.30 -10.74 7.44
N ALA A 5 17.83 -11.40 6.38
CA ALA A 5 16.87 -10.86 5.43
C ALA A 5 15.78 -11.90 5.13
N LYS A 6 14.59 -11.40 4.81
CA LYS A 6 13.46 -12.22 4.36
C LYS A 6 12.93 -11.68 3.04
N LEU A 7 12.69 -12.58 2.09
CA LEU A 7 12.19 -12.23 0.76
C LEU A 7 10.76 -11.69 0.84
N ILE A 8 10.53 -10.57 0.18
CA ILE A 8 9.18 -10.03 -0.08
C ILE A 8 8.75 -10.57 -1.45
N ALA A 9 7.79 -11.49 -1.46
CA ALA A 9 7.25 -12.07 -2.68
C ALA A 9 6.25 -11.10 -3.33
N SER A 10 5.92 -11.29 -4.60
CA SER A 10 4.89 -10.47 -5.26
C SER A 10 3.52 -10.55 -4.59
N THR A 11 3.23 -11.67 -3.92
CA THR A 11 1.99 -11.86 -3.12
C THR A 11 1.98 -11.07 -1.82
N ASP A 12 3.13 -10.54 -1.39
CA ASP A 12 3.29 -9.69 -0.20
C ASP A 12 3.17 -8.20 -0.55
N VAL A 13 2.89 -7.86 -1.82
CA VAL A 13 2.85 -6.49 -2.33
C VAL A 13 1.48 -6.20 -2.93
N SER A 14 0.92 -5.04 -2.61
CA SER A 14 -0.35 -4.62 -3.18
C SER A 14 -0.51 -3.12 -3.31
N HIS A 15 -1.27 -2.68 -4.32
CA HIS A 15 -1.74 -1.30 -4.37
C HIS A 15 -2.72 -1.04 -3.24
N CYS A 16 -2.68 0.17 -2.68
CA CYS A 16 -3.59 0.61 -1.65
C CYS A 16 -4.03 2.07 -1.87
N ILE A 17 -5.14 2.41 -1.22
CA ILE A 17 -5.72 3.75 -1.18
C ILE A 17 -5.91 4.16 0.28
N PRO A 18 -5.99 5.48 0.59
CA PRO A 18 -6.36 5.93 1.92
C PRO A 18 -7.68 5.31 2.38
N ARG A 19 -7.66 4.70 3.56
CA ARG A 19 -8.82 4.06 4.17
C ARG A 19 -9.76 5.11 4.72
N ARG A 20 -10.99 5.08 4.25
CA ARG A 20 -12.10 5.83 4.84
C ARG A 20 -13.25 4.87 5.10
N ASN A 21 -13.59 4.66 6.38
CA ASN A 21 -14.76 3.85 6.72
C ASN A 21 -16.02 4.71 6.59
N TRP A 22 -17.09 4.16 6.03
CA TRP A 22 -18.39 4.82 6.08
C TRP A 22 -18.84 4.95 7.54
N THR A 23 -19.36 6.13 7.87
CA THR A 23 -19.87 6.55 9.16
C THR A 23 -21.12 7.40 8.93
N THR A 24 -22.21 7.05 9.63
CA THR A 24 -23.48 7.80 9.58
C THR A 24 -23.28 9.24 10.05
N GLY A 25 -24.01 10.19 9.44
CA GLY A 25 -23.92 11.62 9.76
C GLY A 25 -22.70 12.32 9.15
N THR A 26 -21.90 11.64 8.33
CA THR A 26 -20.75 12.23 7.64
C THR A 26 -21.15 12.68 6.24
N THR A 27 -20.72 13.89 5.85
CA THR A 27 -20.82 14.37 4.47
C THR A 27 -19.58 13.95 3.71
N TYR A 28 -19.76 13.19 2.63
CA TYR A 28 -18.68 12.78 1.73
C TYR A 28 -18.69 13.64 0.47
N ASP A 29 -17.53 13.79 -0.15
CA ASP A 29 -17.44 14.40 -1.48
C ASP A 29 -18.01 13.45 -2.52
N LYS A 30 -18.65 14.00 -3.56
CA LYS A 30 -18.96 13.23 -4.77
C LYS A 30 -17.73 13.13 -5.66
N TYR A 31 -17.70 12.13 -6.52
CA TYR A 31 -16.76 12.14 -7.63
C TYR A 31 -17.07 13.30 -8.58
N GLU A 32 -16.02 14.02 -8.94
CA GLU A 32 -16.09 15.11 -9.91
C GLU A 32 -14.77 15.23 -10.69
N HIS A 33 -14.87 15.17 -12.01
CA HIS A 33 -13.72 15.10 -12.92
C HIS A 33 -12.87 16.38 -12.99
N ASN A 34 -13.44 17.52 -12.61
CA ASN A 34 -12.86 18.86 -12.76
C ASN A 34 -12.56 19.52 -11.40
N ILE A 35 -12.38 18.73 -10.33
CA ILE A 35 -11.89 19.25 -9.05
C ILE A 35 -10.54 19.94 -9.27
N SER A 36 -10.44 21.19 -8.83
CA SER A 36 -9.28 22.05 -9.00
C SER A 36 -9.25 23.14 -7.92
N SER A 37 -8.21 23.98 -7.91
CA SER A 37 -8.16 25.14 -7.01
C SER A 37 -9.28 26.17 -7.25
N SER A 38 -9.90 26.17 -8.44
CA SER A 38 -11.05 27.01 -8.79
C SER A 38 -12.40 26.30 -8.67
N ASN A 39 -12.41 24.99 -8.40
CA ASN A 39 -13.59 24.16 -8.23
C ASN A 39 -13.30 23.10 -7.17
N THR A 40 -13.43 23.48 -5.90
CA THR A 40 -13.08 22.62 -4.77
C THR A 40 -14.19 21.63 -4.46
N ALA A 41 -13.84 20.44 -3.98
CA ALA A 41 -14.81 19.54 -3.38
C ALA A 41 -15.43 20.16 -2.11
N ASN A 42 -16.50 19.57 -1.58
CA ASN A 42 -17.16 20.06 -0.37
C ASN A 42 -16.23 20.01 0.87
N SER A 43 -15.34 19.03 0.93
CA SER A 43 -14.28 18.93 1.94
C SER A 43 -13.20 20.01 1.84
N GLY A 44 -13.21 20.82 0.76
CA GLY A 44 -12.17 21.79 0.44
C GLY A 44 -11.01 21.22 -0.37
N ALA A 45 -11.05 19.94 -0.75
CA ALA A 45 -10.02 19.34 -1.60
C ALA A 45 -9.92 20.03 -2.97
N THR A 46 -8.68 20.34 -3.39
CA THR A 46 -8.37 20.99 -4.67
C THR A 46 -7.88 20.01 -5.74
N ASN A 47 -7.86 18.71 -5.44
CA ASN A 47 -7.67 17.63 -6.40
C ASN A 47 -8.56 16.45 -6.00
N LEU A 48 -8.86 15.57 -6.96
CA LEU A 48 -9.79 14.46 -6.76
C LEU A 48 -9.30 13.45 -5.72
N PHE A 49 -8.01 13.12 -5.69
CA PHE A 49 -7.49 12.03 -4.85
C PHE A 49 -7.37 12.41 -3.37
N ASP A 50 -7.32 13.71 -3.06
CA ASP A 50 -7.44 14.23 -1.69
C ASP A 50 -8.90 14.32 -1.22
N SER A 51 -9.88 14.22 -2.12
CA SER A 51 -11.29 14.29 -1.76
C SER A 51 -11.78 12.97 -1.12
N THR A 52 -12.96 13.02 -0.51
CA THR A 52 -13.53 11.96 0.32
C THR A 52 -14.56 11.09 -0.43
N PHE A 53 -14.41 10.95 -1.75
CA PHE A 53 -15.36 10.29 -2.64
C PHE A 53 -15.37 8.75 -2.61
N VAL A 54 -14.58 8.14 -1.73
CA VAL A 54 -14.45 6.69 -1.60
C VAL A 54 -14.59 6.30 -0.14
N VAL A 55 -15.40 5.28 0.13
CA VAL A 55 -15.63 4.74 1.48
C VAL A 55 -15.66 3.22 1.46
N MET A 56 -15.30 2.60 2.58
CA MET A 56 -15.47 1.17 2.86
C MET A 56 -16.59 0.99 3.87
N ASN A 57 -17.54 0.10 3.60
CA ASN A 57 -18.63 -0.22 4.53
C ASN A 57 -18.19 -1.25 5.60
N SER A 58 -19.11 -1.54 6.52
CA SER A 58 -18.97 -2.52 7.60
C SER A 58 -18.70 -3.96 7.15
N SER A 59 -18.98 -4.29 5.88
CA SER A 59 -18.75 -5.60 5.25
C SER A 59 -17.48 -5.64 4.37
N TYR A 60 -16.60 -4.65 4.49
CA TYR A 60 -15.37 -4.51 3.69
C TYR A 60 -15.60 -4.37 2.17
N ALA A 61 -16.79 -3.90 1.76
CA ALA A 61 -17.08 -3.49 0.40
C ALA A 61 -16.75 -2.00 0.22
N VAL A 62 -16.09 -1.67 -0.89
CA VAL A 62 -15.64 -0.31 -1.23
C VAL A 62 -16.58 0.30 -2.25
N TYR A 63 -16.99 1.52 -1.95
CA TYR A 63 -17.97 2.29 -2.70
C TYR A 63 -17.40 3.63 -3.11
N LYS A 64 -17.81 4.06 -4.30
CA LYS A 64 -17.58 5.39 -4.82
C LYS A 64 -18.87 6.22 -4.68
N VAL A 65 -18.74 7.44 -4.18
CA VAL A 65 -19.81 8.44 -4.13
C VAL A 65 -19.98 9.02 -5.55
N ILE A 66 -21.14 8.81 -6.16
CA ILE A 66 -21.47 9.36 -7.48
C ILE A 66 -22.21 10.70 -7.34
N ASP A 67 -23.05 10.80 -6.32
CA ASP A 67 -23.76 12.03 -5.94
C ASP A 67 -23.97 12.01 -4.42
N ASN A 68 -23.83 13.17 -3.79
CA ASN A 68 -23.87 13.34 -2.33
C ASN A 68 -25.08 14.16 -1.86
N ASP A 69 -26.18 14.13 -2.62
CA ASP A 69 -27.45 14.78 -2.29
C ASP A 69 -27.29 16.28 -1.99
N GLY A 70 -26.49 16.98 -2.80
CA GLY A 70 -26.26 18.41 -2.60
C GLY A 70 -25.50 18.73 -1.31
N ASN A 71 -24.49 17.92 -0.98
CA ASN A 71 -23.63 18.07 0.21
C ASN A 71 -24.34 17.84 1.56
N THR A 72 -25.41 17.04 1.61
CA THR A 72 -26.04 16.63 2.87
C THR A 72 -25.22 15.54 3.56
N ALA A 73 -25.56 15.18 4.81
CA ALA A 73 -24.89 14.08 5.51
C ALA A 73 -25.48 12.73 5.10
N SER A 74 -24.64 11.75 4.76
CA SER A 74 -25.11 10.38 4.52
C SER A 74 -25.56 9.74 5.83
N THR A 75 -26.74 9.13 5.82
CA THR A 75 -27.33 8.46 6.99
C THR A 75 -27.56 6.97 6.76
N VAL A 76 -27.44 6.50 5.51
CA VAL A 76 -27.69 5.11 5.10
C VAL A 76 -26.42 4.49 4.53
N GLU A 77 -25.94 3.41 5.14
CA GLU A 77 -24.75 2.70 4.67
C GLU A 77 -25.00 2.03 3.31
N PRO A 78 -24.12 2.21 2.30
CA PRO A 78 -24.24 1.50 1.04
C PRO A 78 -23.96 0.00 1.20
N THR A 79 -24.86 -0.84 0.68
CA THR A 79 -24.79 -2.31 0.84
C THR A 79 -24.99 -3.12 -0.43
N SER A 80 -25.56 -2.52 -1.49
CA SER A 80 -25.73 -3.22 -2.77
C SER A 80 -24.38 -3.51 -3.42
N THR A 81 -24.16 -4.73 -3.89
CA THR A 81 -22.96 -5.10 -4.68
C THR A 81 -23.30 -5.23 -6.17
N SER A 82 -24.39 -4.61 -6.61
CA SER A 82 -24.77 -4.56 -8.02
C SER A 82 -23.75 -3.74 -8.83
N ASN A 83 -23.59 -4.10 -10.10
CA ASN A 83 -22.75 -3.36 -11.04
C ASN A 83 -23.36 -2.02 -11.45
N SER A 84 -24.63 -1.76 -11.13
CA SER A 84 -25.30 -0.49 -11.42
C SER A 84 -25.14 0.52 -10.29
N ILE A 85 -25.16 1.80 -10.63
CA ILE A 85 -25.31 2.88 -9.66
C ILE A 85 -26.67 2.73 -8.99
N PHE A 86 -26.71 2.92 -7.67
CA PHE A 86 -27.94 2.83 -6.88
C PHE A 86 -28.05 4.00 -5.92
N THR A 87 -29.29 4.30 -5.52
CA THR A 87 -29.61 5.41 -4.62
C THR A 87 -30.09 4.85 -3.29
N THR A 88 -29.52 5.32 -2.19
CA THR A 88 -29.97 5.01 -0.84
C THR A 88 -31.12 5.95 -0.42
N SER A 89 -31.84 5.64 0.67
CA SER A 89 -33.01 6.44 1.08
C SER A 89 -32.68 7.84 1.60
N ASP A 90 -31.39 8.15 1.78
CA ASP A 90 -30.84 9.49 2.04
C ASP A 90 -30.41 10.21 0.74
N ASN A 91 -30.86 9.72 -0.42
CA ASN A 91 -30.62 10.24 -1.77
C ASN A 91 -29.17 10.22 -2.27
N TYR A 92 -28.21 9.75 -1.48
CA TYR A 92 -26.87 9.50 -1.96
C TYR A 92 -26.89 8.47 -3.10
N LYS A 93 -26.08 8.71 -4.13
CA LYS A 93 -25.85 7.74 -5.21
C LYS A 93 -24.48 7.09 -5.04
N TRP A 94 -24.48 5.77 -5.04
CA TRP A 94 -23.29 4.96 -4.82
C TRP A 94 -23.02 4.04 -6.00
N LYS A 95 -21.75 3.79 -6.24
CA LYS A 95 -21.27 2.73 -7.13
C LYS A 95 -20.43 1.75 -6.32
N TYR A 96 -20.81 0.47 -6.34
CA TYR A 96 -19.96 -0.61 -5.84
C TYR A 96 -18.71 -0.74 -6.72
N MET A 97 -17.53 -0.82 -6.09
CA MET A 97 -16.25 -0.90 -6.80
C MET A 97 -15.63 -2.30 -6.68
N TYR A 98 -15.46 -2.79 -5.45
CA TYR A 98 -14.91 -4.11 -5.12
C TYR A 98 -15.15 -4.43 -3.64
N SER A 99 -14.86 -5.66 -3.22
CA SER A 99 -14.85 -6.06 -1.81
C SER A 99 -13.50 -6.65 -1.45
N LEU A 100 -13.01 -6.36 -0.25
CA LEU A 100 -11.79 -7.00 0.26
C LEU A 100 -12.11 -8.41 0.75
N THR A 101 -11.30 -9.37 0.35
CA THR A 101 -11.30 -10.73 0.90
C THR A 101 -10.76 -10.74 2.32
N SER A 102 -11.03 -11.82 3.08
CA SER A 102 -10.45 -12.01 4.42
C SER A 102 -8.91 -12.01 4.41
N ALA A 103 -8.29 -12.48 3.34
CA ALA A 103 -6.84 -12.45 3.19
C ALA A 103 -6.33 -11.03 2.95
N GLU A 104 -7.02 -10.23 2.14
CA GLU A 104 -6.65 -8.83 1.88
C GLU A 104 -6.89 -7.94 3.11
N THR A 105 -7.95 -8.18 3.88
CA THR A 105 -8.15 -7.43 5.15
C THR A 105 -7.07 -7.78 6.18
N LEU A 106 -6.64 -9.05 6.26
CA LEU A 106 -5.55 -9.44 7.15
C LEU A 106 -4.20 -8.83 6.71
N ASN A 107 -3.88 -8.97 5.42
CA ASN A 107 -2.55 -8.66 4.90
C ASN A 107 -2.40 -7.19 4.50
N PHE A 108 -3.43 -6.57 3.93
CA PHE A 108 -3.35 -5.29 3.22
C PHE A 108 -4.33 -4.22 3.74
N MET A 109 -4.71 -4.30 5.02
CA MET A 109 -5.41 -3.23 5.72
C MET A 109 -4.59 -2.72 6.91
N SER A 110 -4.51 -1.39 7.05
CA SER A 110 -4.01 -0.71 8.24
C SER A 110 -5.08 0.26 8.78
N THR A 111 -4.70 1.08 9.75
CA THR A 111 -5.56 2.19 10.23
C THR A 111 -5.87 3.15 9.09
N ASP A 112 -4.88 3.44 8.23
CA ASP A 112 -4.92 4.56 7.29
C ASP A 112 -4.99 4.12 5.82
N PHE A 113 -4.75 2.85 5.50
CA PHE A 113 -4.72 2.35 4.12
C PHE A 113 -5.47 1.01 3.96
N ILE A 114 -6.09 0.82 2.81
CA ILE A 114 -6.74 -0.44 2.40
C ILE A 114 -6.30 -0.85 0.99
N HIS A 115 -6.24 -2.16 0.77
CA HIS A 115 -6.08 -2.75 -0.55
C HIS A 115 -7.05 -2.15 -1.58
N VAL A 116 -6.56 -1.95 -2.81
CA VAL A 116 -7.37 -1.65 -3.97
C VAL A 116 -7.16 -2.68 -5.08
N SER A 117 -8.27 -3.16 -5.64
CA SER A 117 -8.29 -4.04 -6.81
C SER A 117 -9.41 -3.63 -7.75
N THR A 118 -9.34 -4.13 -8.98
CA THR A 118 -10.42 -3.99 -9.97
C THR A 118 -11.25 -5.26 -9.97
N ASP A 119 -12.52 -5.15 -9.57
CA ASP A 119 -13.47 -6.26 -9.68
C ASP A 119 -13.76 -6.55 -11.16
N SER A 120 -13.60 -7.81 -11.57
CA SER A 120 -13.76 -8.22 -12.97
C SER A 120 -15.19 -8.08 -13.49
N THR A 121 -16.19 -8.17 -12.61
CA THR A 121 -17.60 -8.04 -12.99
C THR A 121 -18.01 -6.58 -13.12
N VAL A 122 -17.51 -5.72 -12.24
CA VAL A 122 -17.74 -4.27 -12.29
C VAL A 122 -17.04 -3.67 -13.51
N SER A 123 -15.78 -4.04 -13.75
CA SER A 123 -15.01 -3.54 -14.90
C SER A 123 -15.57 -3.99 -16.25
N ALA A 124 -16.05 -5.24 -16.37
CA ALA A 124 -16.70 -5.72 -17.58
C ALA A 124 -18.04 -5.02 -17.87
N ALA A 125 -18.72 -4.51 -16.84
CA ALA A 125 -19.98 -3.78 -16.96
C ALA A 125 -19.80 -2.26 -17.12
N ALA A 126 -18.56 -1.75 -17.02
CA ALA A 126 -18.28 -0.33 -17.19
C ALA A 126 -18.52 0.11 -18.63
N VAL A 127 -19.12 1.29 -18.80
CA VAL A 127 -19.44 1.87 -20.11
C VAL A 127 -18.67 3.18 -20.26
N ASP A 128 -17.80 3.24 -21.27
CA ASP A 128 -16.97 4.41 -21.52
C ASP A 128 -17.83 5.65 -21.82
N GLY A 129 -17.57 6.73 -21.09
CA GLY A 129 -18.28 8.00 -21.24
C GLY A 129 -19.78 7.96 -20.92
N ALA A 130 -20.27 6.98 -20.17
CA ALA A 130 -21.66 6.96 -19.67
C ALA A 130 -21.86 8.03 -18.58
N LEU A 131 -22.82 8.94 -18.79
CA LEU A 131 -23.09 10.06 -17.89
C LEU A 131 -24.05 9.68 -16.76
N ASP A 132 -23.81 10.17 -15.55
CA ASP A 132 -24.61 9.82 -14.36
C ASP A 132 -25.12 11.02 -13.54
N THR A 133 -24.33 12.10 -13.50
CA THR A 133 -24.57 13.25 -12.62
C THR A 133 -24.59 14.55 -13.41
N ILE A 134 -25.58 15.40 -13.12
CA ILE A 134 -25.67 16.79 -13.60
C ILE A 134 -25.85 17.67 -12.37
N GLU A 135 -24.97 18.64 -12.19
CA GLU A 135 -25.07 19.62 -11.14
C GLU A 135 -25.61 20.95 -11.67
N VAL A 136 -26.53 21.54 -10.91
CA VAL A 136 -27.08 22.86 -11.20
C VAL A 136 -26.21 23.92 -10.53
N ILE A 137 -25.29 24.53 -11.28
CA ILE A 137 -24.46 25.64 -10.80
C ILE A 137 -25.27 26.95 -10.79
N ALA A 138 -26.10 27.15 -11.81
CA ALA A 138 -27.07 28.24 -11.86
C ALA A 138 -28.36 27.77 -12.53
N GLY A 139 -29.50 28.00 -11.88
CA GLY A 139 -30.81 27.58 -12.39
C GLY A 139 -31.34 28.44 -13.55
N GLY A 140 -30.70 29.58 -13.81
CA GLY A 140 -31.17 30.58 -14.77
C GLY A 140 -32.51 31.19 -14.39
N SER A 141 -33.20 31.76 -15.38
CA SER A 141 -34.49 32.43 -15.19
C SER A 141 -35.38 32.26 -16.41
N SER A 142 -36.68 32.52 -16.24
CA SER A 142 -37.71 32.49 -17.30
C SER A 142 -37.92 31.12 -17.98
N PHE A 143 -37.43 30.03 -17.37
CA PHE A 143 -37.82 28.67 -17.75
C PHE A 143 -39.27 28.41 -17.32
N ASN A 144 -40.05 27.75 -18.17
CA ASN A 144 -41.41 27.36 -17.82
C ASN A 144 -41.72 25.98 -18.41
N THR A 145 -42.81 25.38 -17.97
CA THR A 145 -43.29 24.09 -18.45
C THR A 145 -44.67 24.26 -19.07
N SER A 146 -44.94 23.60 -20.20
CA SER A 146 -46.29 23.57 -20.77
C SER A 146 -47.25 22.68 -19.96
N SER A 147 -46.73 21.74 -19.19
CA SER A 147 -47.46 20.96 -18.18
C SER A 147 -46.52 20.40 -17.10
N GLY A 148 -47.03 20.22 -15.88
CA GLY A 148 -46.25 19.68 -14.76
C GLY A 148 -45.16 20.63 -14.26
N SER A 149 -44.04 20.07 -13.80
CA SER A 149 -42.86 20.81 -13.31
C SER A 149 -41.55 20.35 -13.95
N THR A 150 -41.58 19.45 -14.94
CA THR A 150 -40.39 18.83 -15.53
C THR A 150 -40.35 19.03 -17.04
N ILE A 151 -39.21 19.50 -17.54
CA ILE A 151 -38.84 19.46 -18.95
C ILE A 151 -38.01 18.20 -19.17
N SER A 152 -38.37 17.39 -20.17
CA SER A 152 -37.76 16.07 -20.42
C SER A 152 -37.28 15.94 -21.86
N ALA A 153 -36.58 14.84 -22.16
CA ALA A 153 -36.01 14.57 -23.48
C ALA A 153 -35.02 15.67 -23.95
N ILE A 154 -34.27 16.25 -23.01
CA ILE A 154 -33.27 17.28 -23.31
C ILE A 154 -32.00 16.55 -23.79
N PRO A 155 -31.56 16.77 -25.04
CA PRO A 155 -30.34 16.13 -25.53
C PRO A 155 -29.11 16.68 -24.78
N ILE A 156 -28.23 15.79 -24.34
CA ILE A 156 -26.92 16.16 -23.81
C ILE A 156 -25.94 16.27 -24.99
N ARG A 157 -25.38 17.46 -25.18
CA ARG A 157 -24.40 17.75 -26.23
C ARG A 157 -23.00 17.39 -25.75
N GLY A 158 -22.08 17.23 -26.68
CA GLY A 158 -20.72 16.76 -26.41
C GLY A 158 -20.14 16.02 -27.61
N ASP A 159 -19.11 15.22 -27.37
CA ASP A 159 -18.53 14.28 -28.33
C ASP A 159 -19.08 12.85 -28.23
N GLY A 160 -19.85 12.56 -27.18
CA GLY A 160 -20.56 11.29 -27.03
C GLY A 160 -21.86 11.21 -27.81
N SER A 161 -22.57 10.11 -27.61
CA SER A 161 -23.82 9.77 -28.31
C SER A 161 -24.96 9.45 -27.35
N SER A 162 -26.18 9.81 -27.74
CA SER A 162 -27.45 9.38 -27.13
C SER A 162 -27.67 9.76 -25.66
N GLY A 163 -26.92 10.71 -25.11
CA GLY A 163 -27.16 11.26 -23.78
C GLY A 163 -28.44 12.09 -23.74
N VAL A 164 -29.28 11.85 -22.73
CA VAL A 164 -30.55 12.57 -22.53
C VAL A 164 -30.72 12.91 -21.07
N ALA A 165 -31.25 14.10 -20.79
CA ALA A 165 -31.53 14.61 -19.47
C ALA A 165 -32.98 15.09 -19.30
N SER A 166 -33.34 15.35 -18.05
CA SER A 166 -34.52 16.09 -17.63
C SER A 166 -34.14 17.16 -16.61
N VAL A 167 -34.90 18.25 -16.55
CA VAL A 167 -34.76 19.28 -15.51
C VAL A 167 -36.10 19.55 -14.83
N THR A 168 -36.06 19.83 -13.53
CA THR A 168 -37.21 20.27 -12.76
C THR A 168 -37.17 21.79 -12.62
N ILE A 169 -38.31 22.44 -12.86
CA ILE A 169 -38.49 23.88 -12.82
C ILE A 169 -39.32 24.26 -11.59
N SER A 170 -38.86 25.29 -10.87
CA SER A 170 -39.63 25.96 -9.82
C SER A 170 -39.43 27.46 -9.93
N SER A 171 -40.53 28.22 -9.87
CA SER A 171 -40.51 29.69 -9.86
C SER A 171 -39.67 30.32 -10.99
N GLY A 172 -39.65 29.69 -12.18
CA GLY A 172 -38.94 30.21 -13.34
C GLY A 172 -37.47 29.76 -13.48
N ALA A 173 -36.95 28.97 -12.54
CA ALA A 173 -35.56 28.50 -12.52
C ALA A 173 -35.47 26.97 -12.46
N ILE A 174 -34.37 26.42 -12.97
CA ILE A 174 -34.03 25.00 -12.82
C ILE A 174 -33.59 24.75 -11.37
N THR A 175 -34.23 23.80 -10.69
CA THR A 175 -33.90 23.41 -9.32
C THR A 175 -33.27 22.02 -9.21
N ALA A 176 -33.42 21.19 -10.23
CA ALA A 176 -32.77 19.88 -10.30
C ALA A 176 -32.55 19.48 -11.76
N ALA A 177 -31.52 18.69 -12.01
CA ALA A 177 -31.23 18.10 -13.31
C ALA A 177 -30.84 16.63 -13.11
N SER A 178 -31.28 15.77 -14.01
CA SER A 178 -31.04 14.33 -13.94
C SER A 178 -30.72 13.78 -15.32
N VAL A 179 -29.73 12.90 -15.40
CA VAL A 179 -29.50 12.08 -16.60
C VAL A 179 -30.60 11.02 -16.68
N THR A 180 -31.34 11.00 -17.78
CA THR A 180 -32.40 9.99 -18.04
C THR A 180 -31.91 8.89 -18.99
N THR A 181 -30.87 9.17 -19.77
CA THR A 181 -30.16 8.18 -20.59
C THR A 181 -28.70 8.56 -20.59
N ALA A 182 -27.84 7.68 -20.08
CA ALA A 182 -26.42 7.96 -19.87
C ALA A 182 -25.67 8.29 -21.17
N GLY A 183 -26.09 7.68 -22.27
CA GLY A 183 -25.33 7.72 -23.52
C GLY A 183 -23.99 7.01 -23.39
N THR A 184 -23.10 7.22 -24.36
CA THR A 184 -21.75 6.61 -24.40
C THR A 184 -20.74 7.53 -25.07
N GLY A 185 -19.46 7.33 -24.74
CA GLY A 185 -18.32 7.95 -25.43
C GLY A 185 -18.11 9.44 -25.15
N TYR A 186 -18.78 10.02 -24.15
CA TYR A 186 -18.54 11.41 -23.76
C TYR A 186 -17.18 11.57 -23.06
N THR A 187 -16.35 12.47 -23.59
CA THR A 187 -15.17 13.02 -22.91
C THR A 187 -15.38 14.46 -22.46
N PHE A 188 -16.37 15.15 -23.05
CA PHE A 188 -16.95 16.38 -22.54
C PHE A 188 -18.44 16.41 -22.86
N ALA A 189 -19.24 17.07 -22.02
CA ALA A 189 -20.68 17.14 -22.17
C ALA A 189 -21.23 18.47 -21.66
N TYR A 190 -22.28 18.96 -22.28
CA TYR A 190 -22.97 20.19 -21.88
C TYR A 190 -24.44 20.18 -22.29
N ILE A 191 -25.25 20.96 -21.59
CA ILE A 191 -26.66 21.21 -21.92
C ILE A 191 -26.79 22.70 -22.18
N ARG A 192 -27.40 23.07 -23.31
CA ARG A 192 -27.62 24.48 -23.68
C ARG A 192 -29.04 24.89 -23.33
N ASP A 193 -29.23 26.14 -22.93
CA ASP A 193 -30.56 26.74 -22.74
C ASP A 193 -31.48 26.51 -23.96
N ALA A 194 -30.92 26.65 -25.18
CA ALA A 194 -31.63 26.40 -26.44
C ALA A 194 -32.16 24.96 -26.58
N ASP A 195 -31.44 23.97 -26.05
CA ASP A 195 -31.89 22.58 -26.06
C ASP A 195 -32.95 22.33 -24.98
N ILE A 196 -32.90 23.05 -23.86
CA ILE A 196 -33.93 22.97 -22.80
C ILE A 196 -35.25 23.56 -23.29
N ILE A 197 -35.23 24.77 -23.87
CA ILE A 197 -36.47 25.45 -24.32
C ILE A 197 -37.13 24.79 -25.55
N ALA A 198 -36.39 23.94 -26.27
CA ALA A 198 -36.90 23.18 -27.42
C ALA A 198 -37.32 21.74 -27.05
N ALA A 199 -37.11 21.32 -25.81
CA ALA A 199 -37.36 19.96 -25.37
C ALA A 199 -38.84 19.69 -25.03
N THR A 200 -39.14 18.45 -24.66
CA THR A 200 -40.50 18.03 -24.33
C THR A 200 -40.98 18.73 -23.07
N ASN A 201 -42.23 19.21 -23.11
CA ASN A 201 -42.87 20.02 -22.05
C ASN A 201 -42.23 21.39 -21.78
N ALA A 202 -41.27 21.82 -22.59
CA ALA A 202 -40.69 23.15 -22.45
C ALA A 202 -41.72 24.26 -22.72
N GLY A 203 -41.56 25.37 -22.01
CA GLY A 203 -42.27 26.62 -22.22
C GLY A 203 -41.42 27.82 -21.81
N GLY A 204 -41.88 29.02 -22.18
CA GLY A 204 -41.17 30.25 -21.85
C GLY A 204 -39.94 30.52 -22.74
N ALA A 205 -39.07 31.41 -22.27
CA ALA A 205 -37.90 31.90 -22.99
C ALA A 205 -36.67 31.88 -22.05
N GLY A 206 -36.49 30.73 -21.39
CA GLY A 206 -35.50 30.58 -20.33
C GLY A 206 -34.07 30.81 -20.81
N SER A 207 -33.25 31.39 -19.93
CA SER A 207 -31.84 31.66 -20.20
C SER A 207 -31.00 31.76 -18.93
N GLY A 208 -29.68 31.67 -19.10
CA GLY A 208 -28.69 31.88 -18.05
C GLY A 208 -28.54 30.68 -17.11
N SER A 209 -28.92 29.47 -17.55
CA SER A 209 -28.61 28.27 -16.78
C SER A 209 -27.13 27.90 -16.92
N ASN A 210 -26.60 27.28 -15.89
CA ASN A 210 -25.28 26.66 -15.90
C ASN A 210 -25.40 25.26 -15.28
N LEU A 211 -25.35 24.24 -16.14
CA LEU A 211 -25.46 22.84 -15.75
C LEU A 211 -24.12 22.16 -16.00
N ASN A 212 -23.48 21.70 -14.93
CA ASN A 212 -22.22 20.97 -14.98
C ASN A 212 -22.50 19.48 -15.14
N VAL A 213 -22.21 18.93 -16.32
CA VAL A 213 -22.37 17.49 -16.59
C VAL A 213 -21.07 16.80 -16.20
N ILE A 214 -21.15 15.86 -15.26
CA ILE A 214 -19.95 15.20 -14.72
C ILE A 214 -19.53 14.05 -15.64
N ILE A 215 -18.28 14.10 -16.11
CA ILE A 215 -17.69 13.09 -16.98
C ILE A 215 -17.14 11.93 -16.15
N PRO A 216 -17.48 10.66 -16.44
CA PRO A 216 -16.92 9.52 -15.72
C PRO A 216 -15.42 9.36 -16.03
N PRO A 217 -14.68 8.55 -15.26
CA PRO A 217 -13.32 8.17 -15.61
C PRO A 217 -13.28 7.46 -16.97
N LYS A 218 -12.12 7.51 -17.62
CA LYS A 218 -11.90 6.78 -18.89
C LYS A 218 -12.22 5.29 -18.74
N GLY A 219 -13.04 4.77 -19.64
CA GLY A 219 -13.57 3.40 -19.61
C GLY A 219 -14.89 3.27 -18.83
N GLY A 220 -15.31 4.29 -18.10
CA GLY A 220 -16.47 4.28 -17.23
C GLY A 220 -16.13 3.91 -15.78
N HIS A 221 -17.10 4.14 -14.89
CA HIS A 221 -16.96 3.84 -13.46
C HIS A 221 -16.70 2.36 -13.19
N GLY A 222 -15.55 2.07 -12.58
CA GLY A 222 -15.09 0.73 -12.21
C GLY A 222 -14.29 0.00 -13.28
N ALA A 223 -14.05 0.60 -14.45
CA ALA A 223 -13.24 -0.01 -15.52
C ALA A 223 -11.80 -0.29 -15.08
N ASN A 224 -11.23 0.61 -14.27
CA ASN A 224 -9.92 0.44 -13.64
C ASN A 224 -9.94 1.12 -12.27
N ALA A 225 -10.40 0.40 -11.26
CA ALA A 225 -10.55 0.93 -9.89
C ALA A 225 -9.21 1.35 -9.28
N ILE A 226 -8.10 0.69 -9.63
CA ILE A 226 -6.77 1.05 -9.14
C ILE A 226 -6.42 2.48 -9.58
N LYS A 227 -6.62 2.80 -10.86
CA LYS A 227 -6.35 4.16 -11.38
C LYS A 227 -7.41 5.16 -10.94
N GLU A 228 -8.68 4.77 -10.95
CA GLU A 228 -9.82 5.63 -10.65
C GLU A 228 -9.87 6.10 -9.19
N LEU A 229 -9.44 5.25 -8.24
CA LEU A 229 -9.53 5.51 -6.81
C LEU A 229 -8.21 6.02 -6.21
N GLY A 230 -7.19 6.26 -7.04
CA GLY A 230 -5.90 6.80 -6.59
C GLY A 230 -4.99 5.77 -5.92
N GLY A 231 -4.89 4.56 -6.47
CA GLY A 231 -4.02 3.47 -6.00
C GLY A 231 -2.52 3.72 -6.21
N PHE A 232 -2.03 4.89 -5.81
CA PHE A 232 -0.62 5.33 -5.96
C PHE A 232 0.29 4.84 -4.84
N TYR A 233 -0.31 4.32 -3.77
CA TYR A 233 0.42 3.74 -2.65
C TYR A 233 0.63 2.25 -2.87
N VAL A 234 1.81 1.76 -2.50
CA VAL A 234 2.15 0.34 -2.47
C VAL A 234 2.37 -0.08 -1.03
N MET A 235 1.59 -1.05 -0.58
CA MET A 235 1.76 -1.71 0.71
C MET A 235 2.53 -3.00 0.52
N MET A 236 3.62 -3.15 1.26
CA MET A 236 4.37 -4.40 1.44
C MET A 236 4.07 -4.93 2.83
N ASN A 237 3.61 -6.17 2.93
CA ASN A 237 3.27 -6.82 4.19
C ASN A 237 4.12 -8.08 4.38
N LYS A 238 4.96 -8.09 5.42
CA LYS A 238 5.72 -9.29 5.79
C LYS A 238 5.68 -9.53 7.28
N SER A 239 5.45 -10.78 7.65
CA SER A 239 5.57 -11.22 9.03
C SER A 239 6.92 -11.88 9.26
N LEU A 240 7.53 -11.62 10.42
CA LEU A 240 8.59 -12.43 11.00
C LEU A 240 7.96 -13.30 12.10
N VAL A 241 8.21 -14.61 12.09
CA VAL A 241 7.56 -15.56 13.00
C VAL A 241 8.63 -16.35 13.73
N GLY A 242 8.78 -16.13 15.04
CA GLY A 242 9.74 -16.88 15.87
C GLY A 242 11.11 -17.03 15.21
N ILE A 243 11.63 -18.26 15.17
CA ILE A 243 12.88 -18.58 14.48
C ILE A 243 12.55 -18.88 13.01
N GLU A 244 13.15 -18.12 12.09
CA GLU A 244 12.91 -18.28 10.65
C GLU A 244 14.11 -18.84 9.90
N GLY A 245 13.80 -19.61 8.85
CA GLY A 245 14.78 -20.37 8.09
C GLY A 245 15.46 -21.41 8.97
N THR A 246 16.72 -21.71 8.65
CA THR A 246 17.57 -22.54 9.51
C THR A 246 18.28 -21.69 10.57
N SER A 247 17.49 -20.96 11.36
CA SER A 247 17.96 -19.94 12.32
C SER A 247 18.65 -18.75 11.67
N ASP A 248 18.19 -18.34 10.49
CA ASP A 248 18.74 -17.19 9.76
C ASP A 248 18.29 -15.88 10.42
N ILE A 249 17.09 -15.90 11.01
CA ILE A 249 16.54 -14.82 11.83
C ILE A 249 16.19 -15.43 13.19
N GLY A 250 17.07 -15.23 14.17
CA GLY A 250 16.94 -15.77 15.53
C GLY A 250 16.00 -14.94 16.43
N VAL A 251 15.66 -15.52 17.59
CA VAL A 251 14.84 -14.86 18.64
C VAL A 251 15.64 -14.44 19.86
N ALA A 252 16.91 -14.87 19.96
CA ALA A 252 17.78 -14.53 21.09
C ALA A 252 18.26 -13.07 21.09
N ASN A 253 18.01 -12.33 20.01
CA ASN A 253 18.47 -10.96 19.81
C ASN A 253 17.29 -9.99 19.73
N ASP A 254 17.56 -8.75 20.13
CA ASP A 254 16.72 -7.61 19.80
C ASP A 254 17.05 -7.11 18.38
N PHE A 255 16.06 -6.57 17.69
CA PHE A 255 16.32 -5.78 16.49
C PHE A 255 15.92 -4.33 16.73
N ARG A 256 16.71 -3.43 16.13
CA ARG A 256 16.54 -1.97 16.21
C ARG A 256 16.35 -1.34 14.84
N ARG A 257 16.50 -2.14 13.78
CA ARG A 257 16.52 -1.68 12.39
C ARG A 257 15.72 -2.60 11.50
N ILE A 258 14.84 -2.01 10.69
CA ILE A 258 14.18 -2.69 9.58
C ILE A 258 14.56 -1.92 8.32
N GLY A 259 14.89 -2.65 7.26
CA GLY A 259 15.19 -2.04 5.97
C GLY A 259 14.59 -2.82 4.82
N LEU A 260 14.38 -2.11 3.71
CA LEU A 260 14.00 -2.70 2.43
C LEU A 260 15.20 -2.60 1.48
N VAL A 261 15.70 -3.75 1.04
CA VAL A 261 16.79 -3.84 0.07
C VAL A 261 16.29 -4.51 -1.19
N ARG A 262 16.51 -3.85 -2.32
CA ARG A 262 16.19 -4.36 -3.65
C ARG A 262 17.40 -5.09 -4.23
N ASN A 263 17.19 -6.30 -4.74
CA ASN A 263 18.16 -7.08 -5.50
C ASN A 263 19.55 -7.26 -4.84
N PRO A 264 19.67 -7.63 -3.55
CA PRO A 264 20.96 -8.02 -2.99
C PRO A 264 21.49 -9.29 -3.66
N THR A 265 22.80 -9.48 -3.75
CA THR A 265 23.41 -10.67 -4.38
C THR A 265 23.85 -11.70 -3.35
N ASN A 266 23.94 -12.97 -3.75
CA ASN A 266 24.52 -14.00 -2.89
C ASN A 266 26.00 -13.72 -2.66
N PHE A 267 26.47 -14.00 -1.44
CA PHE A 267 27.85 -13.73 -1.03
C PHE A 267 28.88 -14.32 -2.00
N GLY A 268 29.87 -13.51 -2.37
CA GLY A 268 30.93 -13.90 -3.31
C GLY A 268 30.47 -14.07 -4.76
N THR A 269 29.25 -13.66 -5.11
CA THR A 269 28.70 -13.77 -6.46
C THR A 269 28.04 -12.47 -6.93
N THR A 270 27.72 -12.40 -8.23
CA THR A 270 26.90 -11.35 -8.84
C THR A 270 25.44 -11.76 -9.02
N THR A 271 25.04 -12.93 -8.51
CA THR A 271 23.70 -13.48 -8.71
C THR A 271 22.76 -12.92 -7.64
N VAL A 272 21.65 -12.31 -8.05
CA VAL A 272 20.61 -11.82 -7.12
C VAL A 272 20.09 -12.98 -6.27
N ALA A 273 19.97 -12.74 -4.97
CA ALA A 273 19.47 -13.72 -4.03
C ALA A 273 17.97 -13.94 -4.19
N SER A 274 17.53 -15.19 -4.08
CA SER A 274 16.13 -15.61 -4.27
C SER A 274 15.60 -16.56 -3.20
N ALA A 275 16.40 -16.89 -2.18
CA ALA A 275 15.95 -17.71 -1.05
C ALA A 275 15.03 -16.91 -0.13
N ASP A 276 14.09 -17.61 0.52
CA ASP A 276 13.08 -16.99 1.39
C ASP A 276 13.67 -16.26 2.60
N THR A 277 14.73 -16.83 3.18
CA THR A 277 15.50 -16.24 4.28
C THR A 277 16.98 -16.28 3.96
N ARG A 278 17.73 -15.34 4.55
CA ARG A 278 19.18 -15.25 4.45
C ARG A 278 19.78 -14.78 5.76
N ARG A 279 20.81 -15.47 6.24
CA ARG A 279 21.63 -15.06 7.38
C ARG A 279 22.68 -14.04 6.94
N GLN A 280 22.87 -13.00 7.74
CA GLN A 280 23.85 -11.94 7.47
C GLN A 280 25.00 -11.88 8.49
N LEU A 281 25.21 -12.99 9.19
CA LEU A 281 26.23 -13.17 10.20
C LEU A 281 27.30 -14.14 9.71
N PHE A 282 28.54 -13.89 10.10
CA PHE A 282 29.58 -14.90 10.08
C PHE A 282 29.32 -15.92 11.18
N ALA A 283 29.81 -17.14 11.00
CA ALA A 283 29.78 -18.16 12.04
C ALA A 283 31.09 -18.95 12.08
N THR A 284 31.45 -19.40 13.29
CA THR A 284 32.52 -20.38 13.49
C THR A 284 32.04 -21.51 14.39
N VAL A 285 32.44 -22.75 14.07
CA VAL A 285 32.10 -23.94 14.87
C VAL A 285 33.32 -24.42 15.64
N PHE A 286 33.12 -24.81 16.90
CA PHE A 286 34.16 -25.27 17.80
C PHE A 286 33.98 -26.74 18.20
N SER A 287 35.08 -27.41 18.55
CA SER A 287 35.03 -28.74 19.19
C SER A 287 34.79 -28.64 20.69
N SER A 288 35.30 -27.57 21.32
CA SER A 288 35.13 -27.24 22.72
C SER A 288 35.31 -25.74 22.92
N VAL A 289 34.70 -25.22 23.99
CA VAL A 289 34.76 -23.79 24.37
C VAL A 289 35.00 -23.72 25.87
N SER A 290 35.93 -22.85 26.28
CA SER A 290 36.12 -22.46 27.68
C SER A 290 35.30 -21.20 27.96
N GLY A 291 34.55 -21.19 29.07
CA GLY A 291 33.65 -20.08 29.39
C GLY A 291 32.41 -20.03 28.50
N THR A 292 31.79 -18.85 28.39
CA THR A 292 30.59 -18.63 27.57
C THR A 292 30.66 -17.24 26.97
N PHE A 293 30.65 -17.16 25.64
CA PHE A 293 30.62 -15.88 24.95
C PHE A 293 29.30 -15.16 25.25
N THR A 294 29.37 -13.84 25.43
CA THR A 294 28.22 -12.98 25.73
C THR A 294 27.86 -12.15 24.50
N ALA A 295 26.57 -11.95 24.24
CA ALA A 295 26.10 -11.03 23.20
C ALA A 295 26.70 -9.62 23.40
N ASP A 296 26.93 -8.92 22.28
CA ASP A 296 27.53 -7.58 22.24
C ASP A 296 28.97 -7.48 22.74
N GLU A 297 29.67 -8.59 22.99
CA GLU A 297 31.11 -8.51 23.29
C GLU A 297 31.97 -8.44 22.03
N GLU A 298 33.12 -7.79 22.15
CA GLU A 298 34.19 -7.88 21.16
C GLU A 298 34.89 -9.24 21.27
N ILE A 299 35.22 -9.84 20.13
CA ILE A 299 36.06 -11.04 20.03
C ILE A 299 37.29 -10.76 19.19
N ASN A 300 38.43 -11.25 19.67
CA ASN A 300 39.71 -11.11 18.99
C ASN A 300 40.30 -12.49 18.68
N GLN A 301 40.82 -12.65 17.47
CA GLN A 301 41.53 -13.85 17.06
C GLN A 301 43.04 -13.65 17.18
N ALA A 302 43.71 -14.57 17.88
CA ALA A 302 45.16 -14.60 17.98
C ALA A 302 45.80 -14.76 16.59
N SER A 303 47.01 -14.23 16.42
CA SER A 303 47.82 -14.29 15.19
C SER A 303 47.29 -13.50 13.99
N THR A 304 46.00 -13.62 13.64
CA THR A 304 45.40 -12.88 12.50
C THR A 304 45.11 -11.44 12.85
N GLY A 305 44.78 -11.15 14.11
CA GLY A 305 44.30 -9.83 14.53
C GLY A 305 42.84 -9.57 14.19
N ALA A 306 42.11 -10.56 13.67
CA ALA A 306 40.70 -10.40 13.31
C ALA A 306 39.85 -10.01 14.53
N VAL A 307 39.03 -8.98 14.34
CA VAL A 307 38.12 -8.43 15.36
C VAL A 307 36.68 -8.65 14.90
N GLY A 308 35.77 -8.96 15.81
CA GLY A 308 34.35 -9.10 15.50
C GLY A 308 33.47 -8.81 16.70
N LYS A 309 32.17 -8.66 16.47
CA LYS A 309 31.17 -8.44 17.52
C LYS A 309 30.23 -9.63 17.63
N VAL A 310 30.10 -10.17 18.83
CA VAL A 310 29.24 -11.34 19.09
C VAL A 310 27.77 -10.97 18.97
N VAL A 311 27.03 -11.78 18.23
CA VAL A 311 25.58 -11.73 18.19
C VAL A 311 25.00 -12.82 19.08
N GLU A 312 25.44 -14.05 18.88
CA GLU A 312 24.90 -15.19 19.61
C GLU A 312 25.93 -16.31 19.73
N TYR A 313 25.91 -17.02 20.85
CA TYR A 313 26.65 -18.26 21.03
C TYR A 313 25.69 -19.42 21.31
N ASP A 314 25.59 -20.34 20.34
CA ASP A 314 24.87 -21.59 20.47
C ASP A 314 25.73 -22.58 21.26
N SER A 315 25.50 -22.62 22.57
CA SER A 315 26.22 -23.51 23.48
C SER A 315 25.92 -25.00 23.26
N THR A 316 24.86 -25.36 22.52
CA THR A 316 24.56 -26.76 22.22
C THR A 316 25.44 -27.24 21.07
N ASN A 317 25.35 -26.56 19.93
CA ASN A 317 26.09 -26.90 18.70
C ASN A 317 27.51 -26.33 18.67
N LYS A 318 27.89 -25.52 19.67
CA LYS A 318 29.20 -24.85 19.78
C LYS A 318 29.48 -23.93 18.59
N ILE A 319 28.47 -23.18 18.17
CA ILE A 319 28.55 -22.22 17.06
C ILE A 319 28.55 -20.81 17.64
N LEU A 320 29.52 -19.99 17.25
CA LEU A 320 29.56 -18.56 17.56
C LEU A 320 29.20 -17.77 16.31
N TYR A 321 28.16 -16.96 16.41
CA TYR A 321 27.69 -16.04 15.38
C TYR A 321 28.16 -14.62 15.70
N PHE A 322 28.73 -13.95 14.69
CA PHE A 322 29.29 -12.62 14.84
C PHE A 322 29.17 -11.82 13.54
N TYR A 323 29.37 -10.51 13.63
CA TYR A 323 29.53 -9.64 12.46
C TYR A 323 30.86 -8.89 12.53
N GLN A 324 31.35 -8.47 11.37
CA GLN A 324 32.49 -7.57 11.24
C GLN A 324 32.05 -6.33 10.47
N THR A 325 32.31 -5.15 11.03
CA THR A 325 32.06 -3.86 10.36
C THR A 325 33.35 -3.12 10.08
N ARG A 326 33.27 -2.03 9.33
CA ARG A 326 34.40 -1.10 9.13
C ARG A 326 34.79 -0.28 10.38
N PHE A 327 34.15 -0.52 11.53
CA PHE A 327 34.38 0.26 12.74
C PHE A 327 35.29 -0.50 13.73
N PRO A 328 36.15 0.22 14.48
CA PRO A 328 36.91 -0.34 15.60
C PRO A 328 36.01 -1.08 16.60
N ASP A 329 36.58 -2.07 17.29
CA ASP A 329 35.91 -2.91 18.31
C ASP A 329 34.73 -3.74 17.77
N CYS A 330 34.47 -3.67 16.46
CA CYS A 330 33.34 -4.30 15.79
C CYS A 330 33.73 -4.99 14.49
N GLY A 331 34.98 -4.87 14.02
CA GLY A 331 35.43 -5.54 12.80
C GLY A 331 36.85 -5.22 12.35
N THR A 332 37.36 -4.01 12.62
CA THR A 332 38.73 -3.63 12.24
C THR A 332 39.73 -3.92 13.33
N ASP A 333 40.91 -4.41 12.94
CA ASP A 333 42.06 -4.61 13.83
C ASP A 333 42.70 -3.29 14.31
N SER A 334 43.76 -3.39 15.11
CA SER A 334 44.46 -2.24 15.68
C SER A 334 45.09 -1.31 14.63
N ASP A 335 45.33 -1.81 13.42
CA ASP A 335 45.85 -1.02 12.30
C ASP A 335 44.72 -0.45 11.43
N GLY A 336 43.45 -0.76 11.77
CA GLY A 336 42.26 -0.32 11.06
C GLY A 336 41.88 -1.21 9.86
N ASN A 337 42.49 -2.40 9.71
CA ASN A 337 42.18 -3.31 8.61
C ASN A 337 41.00 -4.23 8.97
N LEU A 338 40.13 -4.49 7.99
CA LEU A 338 39.08 -5.50 8.10
C LEU A 338 39.68 -6.89 7.80
N THR A 339 40.23 -7.53 8.84
CA THR A 339 40.90 -8.82 8.73
C THR A 339 39.93 -9.97 9.00
N ALA A 340 39.85 -10.93 8.08
CA ALA A 340 38.94 -12.08 8.20
C ALA A 340 39.44 -13.09 9.25
N PHE A 341 38.49 -13.66 10.01
CA PHE A 341 38.75 -14.81 10.87
C PHE A 341 39.15 -16.03 10.03
N SER A 342 40.28 -16.65 10.35
CA SER A 342 40.79 -17.79 9.57
C SER A 342 41.76 -18.69 10.36
N GLY A 343 41.94 -19.91 9.84
CA GLY A 343 42.87 -20.90 10.42
C GLY A 343 42.44 -21.44 11.78
N ALA A 344 43.34 -22.19 12.43
CA ALA A 344 43.10 -22.76 13.76
C ALA A 344 43.70 -21.85 14.85
N ASN A 345 43.22 -20.61 14.91
CA ASN A 345 43.70 -19.61 15.86
C ASN A 345 42.66 -19.34 16.96
N ALA A 346 43.10 -19.19 18.21
CA ALA A 346 42.22 -18.97 19.35
C ALA A 346 41.44 -17.65 19.20
N ILE A 347 40.12 -17.73 19.36
CA ILE A 347 39.20 -16.60 19.43
C ILE A 347 38.86 -16.37 20.91
N THR A 348 39.00 -15.14 21.39
CA THR A 348 38.78 -14.79 22.80
C THR A 348 37.84 -13.60 22.94
N GLY A 349 36.81 -13.75 23.76
CA GLY A 349 35.87 -12.70 24.13
C GLY A 349 36.51 -11.73 25.13
N GLN A 350 36.42 -10.43 24.84
CA GLN A 350 37.09 -9.41 25.65
C GLN A 350 36.41 -9.17 27.00
N SER A 351 35.09 -9.39 27.08
CA SER A 351 34.34 -9.19 28.32
C SER A 351 34.17 -10.48 29.09
N SER A 352 33.85 -11.57 28.41
CA SER A 352 33.57 -12.87 29.04
C SER A 352 34.82 -13.68 29.36
N SER A 353 35.96 -13.34 28.74
CA SER A 353 37.17 -14.19 28.70
C SER A 353 36.93 -15.59 28.14
N ALA A 354 35.78 -15.83 27.49
CA ALA A 354 35.50 -17.10 26.82
C ALA A 354 36.51 -17.28 25.69
N SER A 355 36.97 -18.52 25.50
CA SER A 355 38.02 -18.80 24.51
C SER A 355 37.83 -20.16 23.87
N ALA A 356 38.03 -20.21 22.55
CA ALA A 356 37.92 -21.42 21.76
C ALA A 356 38.78 -21.34 20.50
N THR A 357 39.17 -22.51 19.98
CA THR A 357 39.86 -22.61 18.69
C THR A 357 38.91 -23.20 17.65
N PRO A 358 38.66 -22.53 16.51
CA PRO A 358 37.81 -23.04 15.42
C PRO A 358 38.18 -24.45 15.00
N ASN A 359 37.17 -25.31 14.84
CA ASN A 359 37.36 -26.68 14.36
C ASN A 359 37.55 -26.67 12.85
N THR A 360 38.78 -26.43 12.40
CA THR A 360 39.10 -26.32 10.97
C THR A 360 38.95 -27.62 10.18
N SER A 361 38.72 -28.75 10.84
CA SER A 361 38.38 -30.01 10.18
C SER A 361 36.89 -30.12 9.84
N ASN A 362 36.03 -29.24 10.37
CA ASN A 362 34.61 -29.24 10.06
C ASN A 362 34.34 -28.55 8.72
N SER A 363 33.85 -29.31 7.74
CA SER A 363 33.34 -28.76 6.46
C SER A 363 31.94 -29.31 6.15
N THR A 364 31.09 -29.30 7.17
CA THR A 364 29.74 -29.87 7.15
C THR A 364 28.69 -28.82 7.43
N THR A 365 27.43 -29.16 7.17
CA THR A 365 26.29 -28.33 7.60
C THR A 365 25.92 -28.68 9.04
N THR A 366 25.96 -27.71 9.95
CA THR A 366 25.53 -27.87 11.36
C THR A 366 24.53 -26.78 11.70
N ASN A 367 23.36 -27.15 12.26
CA ASN A 367 22.25 -26.23 12.52
C ASN A 367 21.86 -25.37 11.29
N GLY A 368 21.93 -25.97 10.09
CA GLY A 368 21.69 -25.31 8.81
C GLY A 368 22.71 -24.24 8.39
N VAL A 369 23.77 -24.04 9.17
CA VAL A 369 24.94 -23.25 8.77
C VAL A 369 25.89 -24.13 7.97
N VAL A 370 26.28 -23.72 6.76
CA VAL A 370 27.27 -24.43 5.95
C VAL A 370 28.67 -23.96 6.35
N PHE A 371 29.47 -24.86 6.91
CA PHE A 371 30.86 -24.57 7.27
C PHE A 371 31.84 -25.05 6.19
N SER A 372 32.88 -24.25 5.98
CA SER A 372 34.09 -24.60 5.24
C SER A 372 35.29 -24.35 6.15
N SER A 373 36.03 -25.41 6.47
CA SER A 373 37.15 -25.36 7.42
C SER A 373 36.82 -24.65 8.74
N GLY A 374 35.65 -24.93 9.32
CA GLY A 374 35.20 -24.40 10.60
C GLY A 374 34.52 -23.03 10.55
N TYR A 375 34.48 -22.38 9.38
CA TYR A 375 33.95 -21.02 9.21
C TYR A 375 32.77 -20.97 8.22
N SER A 376 31.88 -20.02 8.42
CA SER A 376 30.77 -19.72 7.51
C SER A 376 30.70 -18.23 7.24
N ASN A 377 30.46 -17.87 5.98
CA ASN A 377 30.24 -16.49 5.55
C ASN A 377 28.76 -16.12 5.65
N PRO A 378 28.42 -14.82 5.73
CA PRO A 378 27.09 -14.33 5.41
C PRO A 378 26.59 -14.84 4.07
N GLU A 379 25.28 -14.92 3.89
CA GLU A 379 24.71 -15.48 2.67
C GLU A 379 24.44 -14.42 1.59
N LEU A 380 24.33 -13.14 1.95
CA LEU A 380 24.32 -12.04 0.99
C LEU A 380 25.67 -11.31 0.99
N ALA A 381 26.03 -10.77 -0.16
CA ALA A 381 27.21 -9.94 -0.28
C ALA A 381 27.01 -8.59 0.45
N PHE A 382 28.04 -8.17 1.18
CA PHE A 382 28.09 -6.82 1.76
C PHE A 382 27.96 -5.76 0.67
N ASP A 383 27.29 -4.65 1.02
CA ASP A 383 27.08 -3.49 0.15
C ASP A 383 26.50 -3.85 -1.24
N SER A 384 25.70 -4.91 -1.31
CA SER A 384 24.99 -5.33 -2.53
C SER A 384 23.51 -4.96 -2.49
N GLY A 385 22.96 -4.66 -3.68
CA GLY A 385 21.59 -4.21 -3.84
C GLY A 385 21.39 -2.72 -3.54
N ASP A 386 20.14 -2.26 -3.66
CA ASP A 386 19.76 -0.87 -3.43
C ASP A 386 18.91 -0.75 -2.17
N ILE A 387 19.30 0.13 -1.25
CA ILE A 387 18.49 0.44 -0.07
C ILE A 387 17.35 1.37 -0.49
N ILE A 388 16.12 0.91 -0.29
CA ILE A 388 14.90 1.67 -0.59
C ILE A 388 14.33 2.33 0.66
N TYR A 389 14.45 1.69 1.82
CA TYR A 389 13.93 2.17 3.10
C TYR A 389 14.81 1.67 4.24
N VAL A 390 14.97 2.50 5.28
CA VAL A 390 15.56 2.13 6.58
C VAL A 390 14.82 2.88 7.67
N GLU A 391 14.46 2.16 8.72
CA GLU A 391 13.89 2.72 9.95
C GLU A 391 14.69 2.23 11.15
N GLU A 392 14.98 3.17 12.05
CA GLU A 392 15.53 2.91 13.37
C GLU A 392 14.40 2.97 14.40
N ARG A 393 14.31 1.96 15.27
CA ARG A 393 13.26 1.85 16.28
C ARG A 393 13.88 1.56 17.66
N SER A 394 13.11 1.80 18.71
CA SER A 394 13.43 1.27 20.03
C SER A 394 13.61 -0.25 19.96
N PRO A 395 14.50 -0.85 20.77
CA PRO A 395 14.74 -2.28 20.77
C PRO A 395 13.46 -3.10 20.88
N ILE A 396 13.26 -4.03 19.95
CA ILE A 396 12.18 -5.00 20.01
C ILE A 396 12.79 -6.37 20.31
N THR A 397 12.51 -6.88 21.52
CA THR A 397 12.84 -8.25 21.89
C THR A 397 11.92 -9.22 21.16
N ARG A 398 12.50 -10.30 20.64
CA ARG A 398 11.76 -11.37 19.96
C ARG A 398 11.55 -12.56 20.89
N ALA A 399 10.48 -13.31 20.68
CA ALA A 399 10.23 -14.58 21.34
C ALA A 399 9.81 -15.65 20.32
N SER A 400 9.98 -16.93 20.66
CA SER A 400 9.66 -18.04 19.75
C SER A 400 8.16 -18.14 19.41
N ASP A 401 7.30 -17.62 20.28
CA ASP A 401 5.84 -17.57 20.13
C ASP A 401 5.33 -16.21 19.61
N GLN A 402 6.25 -15.29 19.29
CA GLN A 402 5.92 -13.97 18.77
C GLN A 402 5.83 -14.00 17.24
N THR A 403 4.84 -13.27 16.72
CA THR A 403 4.74 -12.91 15.30
C THR A 403 4.80 -11.40 15.18
N GLU A 404 5.81 -10.89 14.49
CA GLU A 404 5.94 -9.48 14.18
C GLU A 404 5.42 -9.22 12.76
N ASN A 405 4.32 -8.47 12.63
CA ASN A 405 3.80 -8.07 11.32
C ASN A 405 4.32 -6.68 10.95
N ILE A 406 4.96 -6.57 9.78
CA ILE A 406 5.55 -5.34 9.25
C ILE A 406 4.80 -4.95 8.00
N LYS A 407 4.16 -3.78 8.03
CA LYS A 407 3.51 -3.15 6.86
C LYS A 407 4.24 -1.87 6.52
N LEU A 408 4.86 -1.84 5.34
CA LEU A 408 5.54 -0.66 4.79
C LEU A 408 4.68 -0.10 3.65
N ILE A 409 4.33 1.18 3.73
CA ILE A 409 3.58 1.89 2.71
C ILE A 409 4.50 2.91 2.05
N ILE A 410 4.60 2.88 0.72
CA ILE A 410 5.37 3.83 -0.08
C ILE A 410 4.44 4.46 -1.12
N GLU A 411 4.54 5.78 -1.27
CA GLU A 411 3.88 6.55 -2.33
C GLU A 411 4.82 6.70 -3.54
N PHE A 412 4.28 6.60 -4.75
CA PHE A 412 5.03 6.72 -6.00
C PHE A 412 4.49 7.81 -6.93
#